data_AF-A0AAN2PIG2-F1
#
_entry.id   AF-A0AAN2PIG2-F1
#
_cell.length_a   1.000
_cell.length_b   1.000
_cell.length_c   1.000
_cell.angle_alpha   90.00
_cell.angle_beta   90.00
_cell.angle_gamma   90.00
#
_symmetry.space_group_name_H-M   'P 1'
#
loop_
_entity.id
_entity.type
_entity.pdbx_description
1 polymer ?
#
loop_
_entity_poly.entity_id
_entity_poly.type
_entity_poly.pdbx_seq_one_letter_code
_entity_poly.pdbx_strand_id
1 'polypeptide(L)'
;MNKLNHKKNTPTVSYEIEESVYVLQTCTEEEDPESFYYFKQFEKKEGVILEVIEHPRLQYRVKFGQAEAVLYHEELTNGNQQDVPITGTDNQEGWEGGKVEWYTQKEVADLLGVSKATVYHYGKQKKIIKILDPHRLHKEARYEKAEVDRLVYEKQSFPTGMSPNEVAKKLGLSVQSVYKYIQDGSIKAEAVPYGDERITYVISETAYQEAEKSLKPTETQRPKKYEYYDSKNDMALFQRFHSSKIPEARVVRNEENVFGFYLPNIQKLLTYEEGINNYALKPSYSIHQTTLDYKGYVELHVPKNEVVFYPFLDYLYEIWGVENIRLREQSETVLLYIKAGEKPLKTEVFGIADLLPYLISGEIHHEDDILILRSSNRKTSLELPIELLETISDLAEQEGISISKWVEQKLSSIIK
;
A
#
# COMPACT_ATOMS: atom_id res chain seq x y z
N MET A 1 -32.65 -10.06 51.85
CA MET A 1 -33.53 -11.04 51.19
C MET A 1 -34.04 -10.43 49.90
N ASN A 2 -33.48 -10.83 48.76
CA ASN A 2 -34.16 -10.83 47.47
C ASN A 2 -33.38 -11.77 46.55
N LYS A 3 -34.00 -12.91 46.25
CA LYS A 3 -33.49 -13.95 45.37
C LYS A 3 -33.56 -13.41 43.94
N LEU A 4 -32.42 -13.11 43.32
CA LEU A 4 -32.35 -13.08 41.86
C LEU A 4 -32.27 -14.52 41.37
N ASN A 5 -33.35 -14.97 40.72
CA ASN A 5 -33.42 -16.22 40.00
C ASN A 5 -32.36 -16.23 38.89
N HIS A 6 -31.33 -17.07 39.05
CA HIS A 6 -30.55 -17.56 37.93
C HIS A 6 -31.49 -18.27 36.96
N LYS A 7 -31.68 -17.67 35.78
CA LYS A 7 -32.32 -18.33 34.64
C LYS A 7 -31.45 -19.56 34.32
N LYS A 8 -32.02 -20.74 34.55
CA LYS A 8 -31.42 -22.04 34.27
C LYS A 8 -30.87 -22.05 32.84
N ASN A 9 -29.61 -22.51 32.74
CA ASN A 9 -28.98 -23.02 31.54
C ASN A 9 -29.99 -23.82 30.71
N THR A 10 -30.11 -23.50 29.43
CA THR A 10 -30.65 -24.42 28.43
C THR A 10 -29.83 -25.71 28.54
N PRO A 11 -30.43 -26.88 28.79
CA PRO A 11 -29.68 -28.13 28.75
C PRO A 11 -29.28 -28.37 27.29
N THR A 12 -27.98 -28.39 27.00
CA THR A 12 -27.47 -29.00 25.77
C THR A 12 -27.88 -30.46 25.85
N VAL A 13 -28.92 -30.84 25.10
CA VAL A 13 -29.45 -32.21 25.16
C VAL A 13 -28.38 -33.12 24.56
N SER A 14 -27.73 -33.91 25.39
CA SER A 14 -26.75 -34.91 24.94
C SER A 14 -27.45 -35.90 24.02
N TYR A 15 -26.82 -36.23 22.91
CA TYR A 15 -27.37 -37.23 21.99
C TYR A 15 -27.34 -38.64 22.60
N GLU A 16 -28.36 -39.43 22.29
CA GLU A 16 -28.51 -40.81 22.76
C GLU A 16 -27.91 -41.81 21.76
N ILE A 17 -27.58 -43.02 22.23
CA ILE A 17 -27.15 -44.12 21.36
C ILE A 17 -28.29 -44.46 20.41
N GLU A 18 -27.97 -44.78 19.15
CA GLU A 18 -28.93 -44.98 18.04
C GLU A 18 -29.58 -43.70 17.50
N GLU A 19 -29.26 -42.52 18.04
CA GLU A 19 -29.74 -41.25 17.49
C GLU A 19 -29.03 -40.91 16.17
N SER A 20 -29.80 -40.33 15.24
CA SER A 20 -29.32 -39.94 13.90
C SER A 20 -28.83 -38.50 13.90
N VAL A 21 -27.59 -38.31 13.48
CA VAL A 21 -26.88 -37.02 13.52
C VAL A 21 -26.18 -36.72 12.19
N TYR A 22 -25.92 -35.44 11.94
CA TYR A 22 -25.14 -34.96 10.81
C TYR A 22 -23.90 -34.22 11.31
N VAL A 23 -22.82 -34.26 10.54
CA VAL A 23 -21.62 -33.47 10.84
C VAL A 23 -21.86 -32.00 10.49
N LEU A 24 -21.61 -31.12 11.45
CA LEU A 24 -21.62 -29.68 11.27
C LEU A 24 -20.22 -29.20 10.88
N GLN A 25 -20.11 -28.40 9.82
CA GLN A 25 -18.84 -27.80 9.41
C GLN A 25 -18.52 -26.62 10.33
N THR A 26 -17.68 -26.85 11.34
CA THR A 26 -17.37 -25.85 12.39
C THR A 26 -16.16 -24.97 12.08
N CYS A 27 -15.40 -25.29 11.02
CA CYS A 27 -14.19 -24.56 10.62
C CYS A 27 -14.13 -24.40 9.10
N THR A 28 -13.47 -23.35 8.64
CA THR A 28 -13.15 -23.15 7.23
C THR A 28 -11.83 -23.82 6.84
N GLU A 29 -11.61 -24.06 5.54
CA GLU A 29 -10.38 -24.65 5.01
C GLU A 29 -9.12 -23.83 5.36
N GLU A 30 -9.26 -22.51 5.51
CA GLU A 30 -8.16 -21.60 5.88
C GLU A 30 -7.85 -21.62 7.38
N GLU A 31 -8.84 -21.92 8.22
CA GLU A 31 -8.70 -21.93 9.69
C GLU A 31 -8.13 -23.25 10.22
N ASP A 32 -8.68 -24.37 9.77
CA ASP A 32 -8.20 -25.72 10.12
C ASP A 32 -8.47 -26.69 8.95
N PRO A 33 -7.56 -26.76 7.96
CA PRO A 33 -7.74 -27.62 6.80
C PRO A 33 -7.83 -29.11 7.18
N GLU A 34 -7.17 -29.55 8.25
CA GLU A 34 -7.19 -30.97 8.65
C GLU A 34 -8.55 -31.38 9.19
N SER A 35 -9.11 -30.60 10.12
CA SER A 35 -10.49 -30.80 10.60
C SER A 35 -11.50 -30.53 9.48
N PHE A 36 -11.26 -29.54 8.61
CA PHE A 36 -12.12 -29.26 7.46
C PHE A 36 -12.24 -30.47 6.53
N TYR A 37 -11.12 -31.05 6.09
CA TYR A 37 -11.12 -32.22 5.22
C TYR A 37 -11.59 -33.49 5.94
N TYR A 38 -11.40 -33.59 7.25
CA TYR A 38 -11.97 -34.66 8.08
C TYR A 38 -13.50 -34.60 8.11
N PHE A 39 -14.11 -33.44 8.41
CA PHE A 39 -15.57 -33.27 8.41
C PHE A 39 -16.19 -33.41 7.03
N LYS A 40 -15.51 -32.89 5.99
CA LYS A 40 -15.96 -32.95 4.59
C LYS A 40 -16.18 -34.38 4.08
N GLN A 41 -15.49 -35.38 4.65
CA GLN A 41 -15.70 -36.80 4.31
C GLN A 41 -17.07 -37.34 4.75
N PHE A 42 -17.68 -36.68 5.73
CA PHE A 42 -18.96 -37.04 6.34
C PHE A 42 -20.06 -36.03 6.02
N GLU A 43 -19.75 -34.99 5.24
CA GLU A 43 -20.71 -33.96 4.83
C GLU A 43 -21.91 -34.60 4.13
N LYS A 44 -23.12 -34.26 4.58
CA LYS A 44 -24.40 -34.77 4.05
C LYS A 44 -24.62 -36.28 4.24
N LYS A 45 -23.77 -36.97 5.00
CA LYS A 45 -24.03 -38.35 5.42
C LYS A 45 -24.74 -38.34 6.76
N GLU A 46 -25.79 -39.15 6.85
CA GLU A 46 -26.44 -39.45 8.12
C GLU A 46 -25.57 -40.43 8.91
N GLY A 47 -25.28 -40.07 10.16
CA GLY A 47 -24.50 -40.86 11.09
C GLY A 47 -25.37 -41.36 12.23
N VAL A 48 -25.03 -42.53 12.77
CA VAL A 48 -25.71 -43.11 13.94
C VAL A 48 -24.73 -43.18 15.10
N ILE A 49 -25.15 -42.69 16.27
CA ILE A 49 -24.32 -42.72 17.48
C ILE A 49 -24.17 -44.14 17.99
N LEU A 50 -22.91 -44.57 18.15
CA LEU A 50 -22.53 -45.87 18.69
C LEU A 50 -22.14 -45.80 20.17
N GLU A 51 -21.48 -44.73 20.57
CA GLU A 51 -20.91 -44.59 21.91
C GLU A 51 -20.86 -43.11 22.33
N VAL A 52 -21.19 -42.85 23.60
CA VAL A 52 -21.04 -41.55 24.25
C VAL A 52 -19.79 -41.60 25.14
N ILE A 53 -18.83 -40.71 24.88
CA ILE A 53 -17.55 -40.60 25.58
C ILE A 53 -17.61 -39.31 26.40
N GLU A 54 -17.86 -39.42 27.70
CA GLU A 54 -18.09 -38.24 28.56
C GLU A 54 -16.79 -37.54 29.00
N HIS A 55 -15.66 -38.25 29.05
CA HIS A 55 -14.38 -37.76 29.58
C HIS A 55 -13.25 -37.98 28.55
N PRO A 56 -12.30 -37.04 28.40
CA PRO A 56 -12.14 -35.77 29.13
C PRO A 56 -13.01 -34.61 28.61
N ARG A 57 -13.68 -34.79 27.47
CA ARG A 57 -14.68 -33.88 26.90
C ARG A 57 -15.77 -34.72 26.24
N LEU A 58 -16.99 -34.18 26.19
CA LEU A 58 -18.14 -34.86 25.60
C LEU A 58 -17.94 -35.08 24.09
N GLN A 59 -17.67 -36.33 23.73
CA GLN A 59 -17.45 -36.82 22.39
C GLN A 59 -18.40 -37.98 22.08
N TYR A 60 -18.61 -38.25 20.80
CA TYR A 60 -19.46 -39.32 20.30
C TYR A 60 -18.70 -40.12 19.26
N ARG A 61 -18.74 -41.46 19.37
CA ARG A 61 -18.37 -42.32 18.25
C ARG A 61 -19.59 -42.47 17.35
N VAL A 62 -19.49 -42.02 16.11
CA VAL A 62 -20.60 -41.97 15.15
C VAL A 62 -20.24 -42.79 13.91
N LYS A 63 -21.17 -43.62 13.46
CA LYS A 63 -21.02 -44.45 12.27
C LYS A 63 -21.72 -43.82 11.07
N PHE A 64 -20.94 -43.53 10.03
CA PHE A 64 -21.41 -43.03 8.74
C PHE A 64 -21.23 -44.12 7.67
N GLY A 65 -22.25 -44.95 7.49
CA GLY A 65 -22.20 -46.08 6.54
C GLY A 65 -21.13 -47.12 6.93
N GLN A 66 -20.03 -47.17 6.18
CA GLN A 66 -18.89 -48.07 6.42
C GLN A 66 -17.74 -47.44 7.22
N ALA A 67 -17.82 -46.15 7.54
CA ALA A 67 -16.79 -45.43 8.27
C ALA A 67 -17.27 -45.01 9.67
N GLU A 68 -16.35 -44.91 10.62
CA GLU A 68 -16.61 -44.41 11.97
C GLU A 68 -15.77 -43.17 12.24
N ALA A 69 -16.33 -42.22 12.98
CA ALA A 69 -15.69 -40.97 13.37
C ALA A 69 -15.90 -40.71 14.86
N VAL A 70 -14.91 -40.11 15.52
CA VAL A 70 -15.07 -39.54 16.86
C VAL A 70 -15.25 -38.03 16.70
N LEU A 71 -16.39 -37.51 17.16
CA LEU A 71 -16.83 -36.14 16.96
C LEU A 71 -17.25 -35.51 18.28
N TYR A 72 -16.98 -34.22 18.44
CA TYR A 72 -17.46 -33.45 19.59
C TYR A 72 -18.97 -33.18 19.51
N HIS A 73 -19.61 -32.96 20.66
CA HIS A 73 -21.03 -32.58 20.70
C HIS A 73 -21.37 -31.40 19.77
N GLU A 74 -20.52 -30.39 19.76
CA GLU A 74 -20.65 -29.17 18.94
C GLU A 74 -20.34 -29.38 17.44
N GLU A 75 -19.82 -30.55 17.05
CA GLU A 75 -19.57 -30.94 15.65
C GLU A 75 -20.74 -31.74 15.05
N LEU A 76 -21.82 -31.94 15.82
CA LEU A 76 -23.00 -32.72 15.43
C LEU A 76 -24.26 -31.87 15.43
N THR A 77 -25.25 -32.27 14.62
CA THR A 77 -26.58 -31.65 14.56
C THR A 77 -27.68 -32.64 14.17
N ASN A 78 -28.89 -32.44 14.67
CA ASN A 78 -30.08 -33.27 14.38
C ASN A 78 -30.93 -32.74 13.21
N GLY A 79 -30.39 -31.83 12.40
CA GLY A 79 -31.02 -31.44 11.14
C GLY A 79 -32.06 -30.31 11.22
N ASN A 80 -32.05 -29.45 12.24
CA ASN A 80 -32.81 -28.20 12.23
C ASN A 80 -32.13 -27.09 13.05
N GLN A 81 -31.23 -26.31 12.43
CA GLN A 81 -31.09 -24.84 12.55
C GLN A 81 -29.75 -24.34 12.00
N GLN A 82 -29.82 -23.30 11.17
CA GLN A 82 -28.72 -22.43 10.77
C GLN A 82 -28.27 -21.56 11.95
N ASP A 83 -26.97 -21.32 12.00
CA ASP A 83 -26.25 -20.19 12.62
C ASP A 83 -26.53 -19.87 14.10
N VAL A 84 -25.72 -20.45 15.00
CA VAL A 84 -25.36 -19.78 16.28
C VAL A 84 -23.88 -20.08 16.60
N PRO A 85 -23.00 -19.06 16.73
CA PRO A 85 -21.67 -19.25 17.31
C PRO A 85 -21.80 -19.20 18.83
N ILE A 86 -21.38 -20.27 19.52
CA ILE A 86 -21.26 -20.27 20.99
C ILE A 86 -19.77 -20.26 21.36
N THR A 87 -19.39 -19.23 22.10
CA THR A 87 -18.11 -19.06 22.78
C THR A 87 -17.94 -20.11 23.88
N GLY A 88 -16.90 -20.94 23.79
CA GLY A 88 -16.49 -21.86 24.84
C GLY A 88 -15.17 -21.43 25.47
N THR A 89 -15.25 -20.80 26.64
CA THR A 89 -14.17 -20.79 27.65
C THR A 89 -13.91 -22.21 28.12
N ASP A 90 -12.64 -22.61 28.28
CA ASP A 90 -12.31 -23.79 29.09
C ASP A 90 -11.17 -23.49 30.06
N ASN A 91 -11.43 -23.84 31.33
CA ASN A 91 -10.50 -23.86 32.44
C ASN A 91 -10.13 -25.32 32.77
N GLN A 92 -8.82 -25.51 32.97
CA GLN A 92 -8.12 -26.43 33.90
C GLN A 92 -8.02 -27.97 33.69
N GLU A 93 -6.73 -28.38 33.60
CA GLU A 93 -5.94 -29.33 34.42
C GLU A 93 -6.09 -30.87 34.37
N GLY A 94 -4.92 -31.50 34.11
CA GLY A 94 -4.41 -32.80 34.60
C GLY A 94 -4.83 -34.05 33.82
N TRP A 95 -3.95 -34.91 33.26
CA TRP A 95 -2.82 -35.62 33.90
C TRP A 95 -1.73 -36.07 32.91
N GLU A 96 -0.59 -36.47 33.49
CA GLU A 96 0.77 -36.52 32.95
C GLU A 96 1.09 -37.65 31.95
N GLY A 97 1.80 -37.27 30.88
CA GLY A 97 2.61 -38.17 30.05
C GLY A 97 3.70 -37.36 29.35
N GLY A 98 4.90 -37.31 29.95
CA GLY A 98 6.12 -36.65 29.41
C GLY A 98 5.95 -35.16 29.08
N LYS A 99 6.42 -34.25 29.95
CA LYS A 99 6.41 -32.79 29.71
C LYS A 99 7.23 -32.43 28.45
N VAL A 100 6.60 -32.49 27.29
CA VAL A 100 6.99 -31.68 26.14
C VAL A 100 6.29 -30.34 26.38
N GLU A 101 7.06 -29.28 26.65
CA GLU A 101 6.47 -27.94 26.72
C GLU A 101 6.00 -27.53 25.33
N TRP A 102 4.81 -26.92 25.25
CA TRP A 102 4.15 -26.63 23.98
C TRP A 102 3.48 -25.26 23.98
N TYR A 103 3.30 -24.72 22.78
CA TYR A 103 2.48 -23.55 22.51
C TYR A 103 1.27 -23.91 21.66
N THR A 104 0.14 -23.25 21.92
CA THR A 104 -1.01 -23.25 21.01
C THR A 104 -0.66 -22.55 19.70
N GLN A 105 -1.38 -22.87 18.63
CA GLN A 105 -1.27 -22.14 17.35
C GLN A 105 -1.44 -20.63 17.51
N LYS A 106 -2.29 -20.20 18.44
CA LYS A 106 -2.51 -18.78 18.74
C LYS A 106 -1.28 -18.15 19.40
N GLU A 107 -0.72 -18.78 20.43
CA GLU A 107 0.49 -18.28 21.10
C GLU A 107 1.68 -18.22 20.14
N VAL A 108 1.84 -19.22 19.26
CA VAL A 108 2.89 -19.18 18.22
C VAL A 108 2.68 -18.02 17.24
N ALA A 109 1.43 -17.75 16.86
CA ALA A 109 1.09 -16.63 15.98
C ALA A 109 1.43 -15.28 16.63
N ASP A 110 1.11 -15.13 17.92
CA ASP A 110 1.40 -13.94 18.70
C ASP A 110 2.91 -13.76 18.92
N LEU A 111 3.63 -14.82 19.31
CA LEU A 111 5.09 -14.79 19.53
C LEU A 111 5.87 -14.44 18.25
N LEU A 112 5.43 -14.96 17.11
CA LEU A 112 6.07 -14.69 15.83
C LEU A 112 5.50 -13.44 15.13
N GLY A 113 4.42 -12.82 15.63
CA GLY A 113 3.75 -11.71 14.95
C GLY A 113 3.30 -12.07 13.52
N VAL A 114 2.72 -13.26 13.34
CA VAL A 114 2.22 -13.78 12.05
C VAL A 114 0.77 -14.26 12.20
N SER A 115 0.09 -14.53 11.08
CA SER A 115 -1.27 -15.09 11.12
C SER A 115 -1.28 -16.57 11.55
N LYS A 116 -2.40 -17.06 12.09
CA LYS A 116 -2.59 -18.50 12.40
C LYS A 116 -2.37 -19.41 11.17
N ALA A 117 -2.76 -18.94 9.98
CA ALA A 117 -2.54 -19.66 8.72
C ALA A 117 -1.04 -19.78 8.39
N THR A 118 -0.25 -18.74 8.67
CA THR A 118 1.21 -18.78 8.51
C THR A 118 1.86 -19.80 9.45
N VAL A 119 1.38 -19.90 10.70
CA VAL A 119 1.84 -20.92 11.66
C VAL A 119 1.57 -22.33 11.14
N TYR A 120 0.37 -22.57 10.59
CA TYR A 120 0.02 -23.85 9.96
C TYR A 120 0.98 -24.19 8.80
N HIS A 121 1.29 -23.21 7.94
CA HIS A 121 2.26 -23.41 6.86
C HIS A 121 3.67 -23.72 7.38
N TYR A 122 4.13 -23.10 8.47
CA TYR A 122 5.41 -23.44 9.09
C TYR A 122 5.43 -24.88 9.62
N GLY A 123 4.33 -25.35 10.19
CA GLY A 123 4.16 -26.76 10.57
C GLY A 123 4.25 -27.71 9.37
N LYS A 124 3.58 -27.38 8.26
CA LYS A 124 3.63 -28.16 7.02
C LYS A 124 5.03 -28.19 6.39
N GLN A 125 5.76 -27.08 6.50
CA GLN A 125 7.14 -26.94 6.03
C GLN A 125 8.17 -27.57 7.00
N LYS A 126 7.74 -28.15 8.12
CA LYS A 126 8.60 -28.69 9.19
C LYS A 126 9.55 -27.66 9.81
N LYS A 127 9.21 -26.37 9.73
CA LYS A 127 9.93 -25.28 10.42
C LYS A 127 9.62 -25.24 11.91
N ILE A 128 8.45 -25.75 12.29
CA ILE A 128 8.03 -26.00 13.66
C ILE A 128 7.38 -27.38 13.72
N ILE A 129 7.51 -28.09 14.84
CA ILE A 129 7.00 -29.44 14.99
C ILE A 129 5.60 -29.40 15.60
N LYS A 130 4.60 -29.86 14.86
CA LYS A 130 3.22 -30.06 15.37
C LYS A 130 3.18 -31.33 16.20
N ILE A 131 2.67 -31.23 17.42
CA ILE A 131 2.44 -32.37 18.32
C ILE A 131 1.18 -33.09 17.85
N LEU A 132 1.31 -34.38 17.53
CA LEU A 132 0.19 -35.23 17.13
C LEU A 132 -0.80 -35.38 18.29
N ASP A 133 -2.10 -35.28 17.99
CA ASP A 133 -3.18 -35.51 18.94
C ASP A 133 -4.15 -36.59 18.42
N PRO A 134 -3.75 -37.88 18.47
CA PRO A 134 -4.51 -38.97 17.85
C PRO A 134 -5.91 -39.15 18.44
N HIS A 135 -6.12 -38.71 19.68
CA HIS A 135 -7.39 -38.80 20.40
C HIS A 135 -8.14 -37.46 20.42
N ARG A 136 -7.66 -36.46 19.67
CA ARG A 136 -8.17 -35.08 19.62
C ARG A 136 -8.44 -34.52 21.03
N LEU A 137 -7.59 -34.80 22.02
CA LEU A 137 -7.78 -34.38 23.40
C LEU A 137 -7.85 -32.85 23.54
N HIS A 138 -7.22 -32.12 22.61
CA HIS A 138 -7.18 -30.67 22.56
C HIS A 138 -7.84 -30.14 21.28
N LYS A 139 -8.58 -29.03 21.39
CA LYS A 139 -9.28 -28.40 20.25
C LYS A 139 -8.34 -27.64 19.32
N GLU A 140 -7.17 -27.22 19.82
CA GLU A 140 -6.21 -26.43 19.07
C GLU A 140 -4.94 -27.23 18.77
N ALA A 141 -4.34 -26.97 17.61
CA ALA A 141 -3.04 -27.51 17.24
C ALA A 141 -1.95 -27.01 18.21
N ARG A 142 -1.09 -27.94 18.64
CA ARG A 142 0.01 -27.69 19.57
C ARG A 142 1.34 -27.83 18.85
N TYR A 143 2.29 -26.97 19.19
CA TYR A 143 3.62 -26.96 18.62
C TYR A 143 4.67 -27.08 19.71
N GLU A 144 5.76 -27.79 19.41
CA GLU A 144 6.87 -27.96 20.34
C GLU A 144 7.54 -26.62 20.63
N LYS A 145 7.64 -26.28 21.93
CA LYS A 145 8.16 -24.98 22.38
C LYS A 145 9.60 -24.71 21.94
N ALA A 146 10.48 -25.72 21.97
CA ALA A 146 11.89 -25.55 21.64
C ALA A 146 12.12 -25.03 20.21
N GLU A 147 11.37 -25.55 19.23
CA GLU A 147 11.48 -25.11 17.84
C GLU A 147 10.84 -23.74 17.60
N VAL A 148 9.75 -23.44 18.32
CA VAL A 148 9.13 -22.11 18.28
C VAL A 148 10.06 -21.06 18.86
N ASP A 149 10.66 -21.31 20.03
CA ASP A 149 11.58 -20.39 20.69
C ASP A 149 12.84 -20.16 19.84
N ARG A 150 13.35 -21.19 19.18
CA ARG A 150 14.44 -21.07 18.21
C ARG A 150 14.05 -20.15 17.05
N LEU A 151 12.86 -20.33 16.47
CA LEU A 151 12.38 -19.51 15.36
C LEU A 151 12.13 -18.05 15.79
N VAL A 152 11.65 -17.84 17.01
CA VAL A 152 11.51 -16.50 17.61
C VAL A 152 12.88 -15.83 17.77
N TYR A 153 13.88 -16.57 18.27
CA TYR A 153 15.24 -16.07 18.42
C TYR A 153 15.88 -15.71 17.06
N GLU A 154 15.75 -16.58 16.06
CA GLU A 154 16.18 -16.30 14.69
C GLU A 154 15.48 -15.04 14.14
N LYS A 155 14.19 -14.86 14.39
CA LYS A 155 13.45 -13.68 13.93
C LYS A 155 13.88 -12.38 14.62
N GLN A 156 14.18 -12.42 15.92
CA GLN A 156 14.68 -11.27 16.69
C GLN A 156 16.09 -10.84 16.29
N SER A 157 16.85 -11.73 15.64
CA SER A 157 18.20 -11.42 15.14
C SER A 157 18.21 -10.62 13.83
N PHE A 158 17.07 -10.48 13.15
CA PHE A 158 16.99 -9.67 11.94
C PHE A 158 16.94 -8.17 12.24
N PRO A 159 17.56 -7.33 11.39
CA PRO A 159 17.50 -5.88 11.52
C PRO A 159 16.05 -5.37 11.49
N THR A 160 15.72 -4.49 12.43
CA THR A 160 14.44 -3.77 12.47
C THR A 160 14.56 -2.47 11.71
N GLY A 161 13.64 -2.20 10.79
CA GLY A 161 13.64 -0.96 10.01
C GLY A 161 12.48 -0.90 9.02
N MET A 162 12.52 0.12 8.17
CA MET A 162 11.49 0.36 7.15
C MET A 162 11.72 -0.51 5.92
N SER A 163 10.63 -0.97 5.33
CA SER A 163 10.65 -1.61 4.02
C SER A 163 10.86 -0.57 2.90
N PRO A 164 11.37 -0.98 1.72
CA PRO A 164 11.47 -0.12 0.55
C PRO A 164 10.14 0.53 0.14
N ASN A 165 9.02 -0.15 0.39
CA ASN A 165 7.68 0.40 0.13
C ASN A 165 7.34 1.56 1.06
N GLU A 166 7.67 1.45 2.34
CA GLU A 166 7.42 2.53 3.32
C GLU A 166 8.32 3.73 3.03
N VAL A 167 9.60 3.47 2.74
CA VAL A 167 10.54 4.52 2.34
C VAL A 167 10.11 5.21 1.04
N ALA A 168 9.61 4.45 0.06
CA ALA A 168 9.07 5.01 -1.18
C ALA A 168 7.89 5.95 -0.92
N LYS A 169 6.96 5.57 -0.05
CA LYS A 169 5.82 6.44 0.34
C LYS A 169 6.31 7.72 1.03
N LYS A 170 7.18 7.59 2.03
CA LYS A 170 7.67 8.73 2.80
C LYS A 170 8.47 9.72 1.95
N LEU A 171 9.38 9.22 1.11
CA LEU A 171 10.19 10.06 0.21
C LEU A 171 9.43 10.54 -1.03
N GLY A 172 8.20 10.08 -1.25
CA GLY A 172 7.48 10.31 -2.49
C GLY A 172 8.30 9.82 -3.69
N LEU A 173 8.75 8.57 -3.69
CA LEU A 173 9.48 7.95 -4.78
C LEU A 173 8.73 6.71 -5.25
N SER A 174 9.03 6.24 -6.46
CA SER A 174 8.59 4.90 -6.86
C SER A 174 9.39 3.84 -6.09
N VAL A 175 8.75 2.72 -5.75
CA VAL A 175 9.41 1.57 -5.12
C VAL A 175 10.63 1.14 -5.92
N GLN A 176 10.52 1.10 -7.26
CA GLN A 176 11.63 0.77 -8.17
C GLN A 176 12.80 1.76 -8.05
N SER A 177 12.53 3.05 -7.86
CA SER A 177 13.57 4.05 -7.61
C SER A 177 14.28 3.81 -6.29
N VAL A 178 13.55 3.43 -5.24
CA VAL A 178 14.15 3.05 -3.95
C VAL A 178 15.04 1.82 -4.11
N TYR A 179 14.59 0.77 -4.81
CA TYR A 179 15.45 -0.39 -5.11
C TYR A 179 16.70 -0.02 -5.91
N LYS A 180 16.57 0.88 -6.90
CA LYS A 180 17.71 1.38 -7.65
C LYS A 180 18.70 2.11 -6.74
N TYR A 181 18.20 2.98 -5.85
CA TYR A 181 19.03 3.70 -4.88
C TYR A 181 19.67 2.80 -3.82
N ILE A 182 19.07 1.65 -3.52
CA ILE A 182 19.71 0.62 -2.68
C ILE A 182 20.84 -0.05 -3.47
N GLN A 183 20.61 -0.41 -4.74
CA GLN A 183 21.60 -1.09 -5.59
C GLN A 183 22.83 -0.22 -5.91
N ASP A 184 22.63 1.09 -6.11
CA ASP A 184 23.71 2.03 -6.39
C ASP A 184 24.41 2.55 -5.10
N GLY A 185 23.93 2.13 -3.92
CA GLY A 185 24.51 2.46 -2.62
C GLY A 185 24.08 3.81 -2.05
N SER A 186 23.18 4.53 -2.71
CA SER A 186 22.65 5.82 -2.23
C SER A 186 21.74 5.67 -0.99
N ILE A 187 21.07 4.54 -0.83
CA ILE A 187 20.32 4.17 0.37
C ILE A 187 20.99 2.93 0.99
N LYS A 188 21.54 3.09 2.19
CA LYS A 188 22.03 1.95 2.96
C LYS A 188 20.85 1.08 3.37
N ALA A 189 20.87 -0.17 2.96
CA ALA A 189 19.85 -1.15 3.34
C ALA A 189 20.48 -2.52 3.56
N GLU A 190 19.91 -3.29 4.48
CA GLU A 190 20.32 -4.65 4.78
C GLU A 190 19.40 -5.62 4.05
N ALA A 191 19.99 -6.51 3.25
CA ALA A 191 19.27 -7.58 2.59
C ALA A 191 18.91 -8.66 3.62
N VAL A 192 17.62 -8.88 3.83
CA VAL A 192 17.08 -9.92 4.71
C VAL A 192 16.24 -10.92 3.93
N PRO A 193 16.34 -12.21 4.25
CA PRO A 193 15.50 -13.23 3.64
C PRO A 193 14.04 -13.01 4.04
N TYR A 194 13.15 -13.08 3.05
CA TYR A 194 11.70 -13.01 3.19
C TYR A 194 11.07 -14.24 2.55
N GLY A 195 10.58 -15.16 3.38
CA GLY A 195 10.09 -16.46 2.93
C GLY A 195 11.22 -17.42 2.57
N ASP A 196 10.96 -18.39 1.68
CA ASP A 196 11.91 -19.47 1.40
C ASP A 196 13.06 -19.07 0.45
N GLU A 197 12.87 -18.09 -0.44
CA GLU A 197 13.88 -17.72 -1.46
C GLU A 197 13.93 -16.22 -1.84
N ARG A 198 13.08 -15.35 -1.26
CA ARG A 198 13.07 -13.92 -1.64
C ARG A 198 13.96 -13.13 -0.70
N ILE A 199 14.58 -12.08 -1.22
CA ILE A 199 15.29 -11.08 -0.43
C ILE A 199 14.42 -9.84 -0.38
N THR A 200 14.15 -9.35 0.83
CA THR A 200 13.66 -7.98 1.03
C THR A 200 14.81 -7.15 1.57
N TYR A 201 14.73 -5.83 1.43
CA TYR A 201 15.66 -4.93 2.08
C TYR A 201 14.99 -4.34 3.32
N VAL A 202 15.79 -4.06 4.33
CA VAL A 202 15.41 -3.29 5.51
C VAL A 202 16.30 -2.05 5.57
N ILE A 203 15.67 -0.89 5.64
CA ILE A 203 16.31 0.41 5.67
C ILE A 203 16.20 0.91 7.11
N SER A 204 17.34 1.14 7.77
CA SER A 204 17.34 1.70 9.12
C SER A 204 16.79 3.12 9.14
N GLU A 205 16.32 3.58 10.30
CA GLU A 205 15.87 4.97 10.49
C GLU A 205 16.98 5.98 10.13
N THR A 206 18.23 5.67 10.48
CA THR A 206 19.39 6.52 10.16
C THR A 206 19.64 6.60 8.65
N ALA A 207 19.55 5.48 7.94
CA ALA A 207 19.68 5.43 6.49
C ALA A 207 18.54 6.17 5.78
N TYR A 208 17.32 6.08 6.32
CA TYR A 208 16.19 6.87 5.84
C TYR A 208 16.45 8.38 5.98
N GLN A 209 16.95 8.84 7.13
CA GLN A 209 17.24 10.27 7.34
C GLN A 209 18.38 10.78 6.45
N GLU A 210 19.39 9.96 6.17
CA GLU A 210 20.45 10.27 5.20
C GLU A 210 19.88 10.38 3.77
N ALA A 211 19.03 9.42 3.40
CA ALA A 211 18.33 9.37 2.12
C ALA A 211 17.39 10.57 1.94
N GLU A 212 16.65 10.96 2.98
CA GLU A 212 15.75 12.12 2.96
C GLU A 212 16.49 13.45 2.74
N LYS A 213 17.72 13.57 3.26
CA LYS A 213 18.55 14.76 3.04
C LYS A 213 19.20 14.79 1.66
N SER A 214 19.61 13.64 1.15
CA SER A 214 20.38 13.52 -0.10
C SER A 214 19.51 13.35 -1.36
N LEU A 215 18.37 12.69 -1.23
CA LEU A 215 17.46 12.34 -2.33
C LEU A 215 16.24 13.25 -2.41
N LYS A 216 16.14 14.28 -1.54
CA LYS A 216 15.24 15.40 -1.78
C LYS A 216 15.54 15.92 -3.19
N PRO A 217 14.54 15.96 -4.09
CA PRO A 217 14.76 16.44 -5.45
C PRO A 217 15.40 17.82 -5.38
N THR A 218 16.58 17.97 -5.97
CA THR A 218 17.24 19.27 -6.08
C THR A 218 16.31 20.22 -6.83
N GLU A 219 16.29 21.51 -6.47
CA GLU A 219 15.43 22.51 -7.14
C GLU A 219 15.60 22.53 -8.66
N THR A 220 16.76 22.10 -9.15
CA THR A 220 17.15 22.02 -10.56
C THR A 220 16.61 20.80 -11.31
N GLN A 221 16.09 19.78 -10.62
CA GLN A 221 15.55 18.59 -11.27
C GLN A 221 14.09 18.80 -11.68
N ARG A 222 13.79 18.53 -12.96
CA ARG A 222 12.41 18.59 -13.49
C ARG A 222 11.45 17.77 -12.62
N PRO A 223 10.30 18.32 -12.22
CA PRO A 223 9.31 17.60 -11.42
C PRO A 223 8.77 16.36 -12.12
N LYS A 224 8.58 15.29 -11.35
CA LYS A 224 8.02 14.02 -11.82
C LYS A 224 6.51 14.01 -11.64
N LYS A 225 5.80 13.20 -12.46
CA LYS A 225 4.32 13.21 -12.51
C LYS A 225 3.66 12.89 -11.17
N TYR A 226 4.21 11.95 -10.38
CA TYR A 226 3.67 11.61 -9.06
C TYR A 226 3.76 12.76 -8.04
N GLU A 227 4.62 13.76 -8.27
CA GLU A 227 4.79 14.89 -7.35
C GLU A 227 3.57 15.82 -7.33
N TYR A 228 2.71 15.72 -8.34
CA TYR A 228 1.53 16.58 -8.45
C TYR A 228 0.29 15.86 -8.99
N TYR A 229 0.38 14.61 -9.46
CA TYR A 229 -0.76 13.87 -10.00
C TYR A 229 -0.90 12.51 -9.33
N ASP A 230 -2.10 12.26 -8.79
CA ASP A 230 -2.54 10.97 -8.27
C ASP A 230 -3.30 10.21 -9.36
N SER A 231 -2.64 9.23 -9.96
CA SER A 231 -3.23 8.38 -10.99
C SER A 231 -4.30 7.43 -10.49
N LYS A 232 -4.37 7.16 -9.17
CA LYS A 232 -5.37 6.25 -8.61
C LYS A 232 -6.75 6.91 -8.57
N ASN A 233 -6.77 8.16 -8.13
CA ASN A 233 -8.00 8.94 -7.95
C ASN A 233 -8.23 9.97 -9.07
N ASP A 234 -7.37 9.96 -10.08
CA ASP A 234 -7.37 10.85 -11.23
C ASP A 234 -7.48 12.34 -10.87
N MET A 235 -6.57 12.80 -10.03
CA MET A 235 -6.55 14.18 -9.55
C MET A 235 -5.17 14.79 -9.48
N ALA A 236 -5.11 16.09 -9.69
CA ALA A 236 -3.86 16.84 -9.70
C ALA A 236 -3.84 17.94 -8.63
N LEU A 237 -2.65 18.26 -8.12
CA LEU A 237 -2.45 19.24 -7.06
C LEU A 237 -2.97 20.62 -7.49
N PHE A 238 -3.70 21.28 -6.60
CA PHE A 238 -4.43 22.54 -6.82
C PHE A 238 -5.60 22.49 -7.81
N GLN A 239 -5.92 21.33 -8.39
CA GLN A 239 -7.08 21.17 -9.27
C GLN A 239 -8.36 21.59 -8.55
N ARG A 240 -9.23 22.29 -9.29
CA ARG A 240 -10.51 22.76 -8.79
C ARG A 240 -11.58 21.66 -8.84
N PHE A 241 -12.27 21.51 -7.73
CA PHE A 241 -13.49 20.72 -7.59
C PHE A 241 -14.63 21.59 -7.09
N HIS A 242 -15.86 21.16 -7.35
CA HIS A 242 -17.06 21.82 -6.87
C HIS A 242 -18.18 20.81 -6.59
N SER A 243 -19.19 21.25 -5.86
CA SER A 243 -20.48 20.57 -5.72
C SER A 243 -21.60 21.58 -5.55
N SER A 244 -22.84 21.11 -5.43
CA SER A 244 -23.98 22.00 -5.16
C SER A 244 -23.88 22.71 -3.80
N LYS A 245 -23.15 22.14 -2.83
CA LYS A 245 -22.97 22.69 -1.48
C LYS A 245 -21.66 23.45 -1.33
N ILE A 246 -20.65 23.05 -2.09
CA ILE A 246 -19.29 23.60 -2.02
C ILE A 246 -18.97 24.27 -3.35
N PRO A 247 -18.91 25.61 -3.42
CA PRO A 247 -18.62 26.30 -4.68
C PRO A 247 -17.18 26.07 -5.16
N GLU A 248 -16.26 25.79 -4.24
CA GLU A 248 -14.86 25.55 -4.53
C GLU A 248 -14.18 24.65 -3.49
N ALA A 249 -13.50 23.63 -3.97
CA ALA A 249 -12.53 22.82 -3.25
C ALA A 249 -11.27 22.68 -4.09
N ARG A 250 -10.11 22.65 -3.45
CA ARG A 250 -8.80 22.54 -4.11
C ARG A 250 -8.12 21.25 -3.69
N VAL A 251 -7.58 20.52 -4.65
CA VAL A 251 -6.78 19.33 -4.31
C VAL A 251 -5.49 19.76 -3.63
N VAL A 252 -5.19 19.17 -2.49
CA VAL A 252 -3.97 19.44 -1.71
C VAL A 252 -3.33 18.14 -1.27
N ARG A 253 -2.12 18.24 -0.73
CA ARG A 253 -1.39 17.11 -0.18
C ARG A 253 -1.09 17.36 1.30
N ASN A 254 -1.27 16.33 2.13
CA ASN A 254 -0.90 16.40 3.54
C ASN A 254 0.60 16.08 3.75
N GLU A 255 1.06 16.15 5.00
CA GLU A 255 2.45 15.85 5.39
C GLU A 255 2.88 14.40 5.07
N GLU A 256 1.91 13.48 4.96
CA GLU A 256 2.14 12.08 4.61
C GLU A 256 2.13 11.82 3.09
N ASN A 257 2.15 12.88 2.28
CA ASN A 257 2.03 12.85 0.83
C ASN A 257 0.71 12.27 0.28
N VAL A 258 -0.34 12.23 1.10
CA VAL A 258 -1.68 11.77 0.71
C VAL A 258 -2.49 12.93 0.14
N PHE A 259 -3.14 12.68 -1.00
CA PHE A 259 -4.01 13.65 -1.67
C PHE A 259 -5.38 13.74 -0.99
N GLY A 260 -5.90 14.96 -0.92
CA GLY A 260 -7.21 15.26 -0.37
C GLY A 260 -7.74 16.58 -0.91
N PHE A 261 -8.72 17.15 -0.22
CA PHE A 261 -9.35 18.40 -0.61
C PHE A 261 -9.23 19.45 0.49
N TYR A 262 -8.85 20.66 0.11
CA TYR A 262 -8.96 21.85 0.95
C TYR A 262 -10.20 22.64 0.54
N LEU A 263 -10.99 23.05 1.53
CA LEU A 263 -12.17 23.88 1.36
C LEU A 263 -11.86 25.29 1.85
N PRO A 264 -11.60 26.27 0.96
CA PRO A 264 -11.19 27.62 1.35
C PRO A 264 -12.22 28.30 2.25
N ASN A 265 -13.51 28.14 1.95
CA ASN A 265 -14.60 28.83 2.66
C ASN A 265 -14.72 28.45 4.14
N ILE A 266 -14.34 27.22 4.50
CA ILE A 266 -14.44 26.71 5.88
C ILE A 266 -13.08 26.28 6.44
N GLN A 267 -12.00 26.55 5.71
CA GLN A 267 -10.62 26.19 6.02
C GLN A 267 -10.46 24.74 6.50
N LYS A 268 -11.15 23.81 5.84
CA LYS A 268 -11.18 22.40 6.23
C LYS A 268 -10.44 21.54 5.22
N LEU A 269 -9.59 20.65 5.72
CA LEU A 269 -9.00 19.56 4.96
C LEU A 269 -9.90 18.33 5.04
N LEU A 270 -10.13 17.70 3.89
CA LEU A 270 -10.87 16.46 3.75
C LEU A 270 -10.01 15.40 3.09
N THR A 271 -10.24 14.16 3.46
CA THR A 271 -9.73 13.01 2.71
C THR A 271 -10.43 12.90 1.34
N TYR A 272 -9.85 12.12 0.44
CA TYR A 272 -10.48 11.80 -0.85
C TYR A 272 -11.91 11.25 -0.68
N GLU A 273 -12.07 10.23 0.18
CA GLU A 273 -13.35 9.55 0.38
C GLU A 273 -14.41 10.47 0.95
N GLU A 274 -14.06 11.33 1.92
CA GLU A 274 -15.00 12.32 2.46
C GLU A 274 -15.43 13.32 1.38
N GLY A 275 -14.49 13.83 0.59
CA GLY A 275 -14.78 14.80 -0.47
C GLY A 275 -15.75 14.24 -1.52
N ILE A 276 -15.51 13.02 -1.98
CA ILE A 276 -16.34 12.38 -3.00
C ILE A 276 -17.68 11.89 -2.41
N ASN A 277 -17.67 11.16 -1.29
CA ASN A 277 -18.87 10.49 -0.78
C ASN A 277 -19.78 11.44 0.02
N ASN A 278 -19.22 12.29 0.87
CA ASN A 278 -20.02 13.13 1.78
C ASN A 278 -20.37 14.49 1.15
N TYR A 279 -19.44 15.06 0.38
CA TYR A 279 -19.59 16.39 -0.22
C TYR A 279 -19.93 16.36 -1.71
N ALA A 280 -19.95 15.17 -2.33
CA ALA A 280 -20.26 14.96 -3.75
C ALA A 280 -19.43 15.86 -4.67
N LEU A 281 -18.15 16.05 -4.34
CA LEU A 281 -17.23 16.87 -5.12
C LEU A 281 -16.99 16.24 -6.50
N LYS A 282 -16.97 17.08 -7.52
CA LYS A 282 -16.66 16.72 -8.91
C LYS A 282 -15.63 17.69 -9.49
N PRO A 283 -14.76 17.23 -10.40
CA PRO A 283 -13.78 18.10 -11.03
C PRO A 283 -14.51 19.16 -11.87
N SER A 284 -14.04 20.42 -11.78
CA SER A 284 -14.65 21.54 -12.52
C SER A 284 -14.36 21.48 -14.03
N TYR A 285 -13.34 20.75 -14.43
CA TYR A 285 -12.87 20.60 -15.81
C TYR A 285 -12.12 19.27 -15.95
N SER A 286 -11.97 18.80 -17.19
CA SER A 286 -11.08 17.67 -17.48
C SER A 286 -9.63 18.13 -17.44
N ILE A 287 -8.76 17.27 -16.93
CA ILE A 287 -7.32 17.55 -16.78
C ILE A 287 -6.46 16.82 -17.81
N HIS A 288 -7.08 16.09 -18.74
CA HIS A 288 -6.39 15.30 -19.75
C HIS A 288 -6.46 15.95 -21.11
N GLN A 289 -5.30 16.06 -21.75
CA GLN A 289 -5.16 16.59 -23.10
C GLN A 289 -4.20 15.73 -23.92
N THR A 290 -4.29 15.84 -25.23
CA THR A 290 -3.31 15.23 -26.13
C THR A 290 -1.91 15.77 -25.84
N THR A 291 -0.92 14.87 -25.83
CA THR A 291 0.47 15.27 -25.66
C THR A 291 0.91 16.11 -26.85
N LEU A 292 1.50 17.27 -26.59
CA LEU A 292 1.98 18.18 -27.64
C LEU A 292 3.24 17.60 -28.30
N ASP A 293 3.41 17.80 -29.60
CA ASP A 293 4.60 17.31 -30.32
C ASP A 293 5.83 18.22 -30.19
N TYR A 294 5.60 19.46 -29.73
CA TYR A 294 6.62 20.46 -29.43
C TYR A 294 7.69 19.94 -28.45
N LYS A 295 8.92 20.43 -28.62
CA LYS A 295 10.05 20.09 -27.76
C LYS A 295 10.35 21.22 -26.79
N GLY A 296 10.81 20.83 -25.61
CA GLY A 296 11.20 21.78 -24.56
C GLY A 296 10.03 22.24 -23.70
N TYR A 297 10.38 23.03 -22.70
CA TYR A 297 9.46 23.55 -21.68
C TYR A 297 9.74 25.04 -21.47
N VAL A 298 8.71 25.74 -21.03
CA VAL A 298 8.78 27.05 -20.38
C VAL A 298 8.74 26.81 -18.88
N GLU A 299 9.56 27.55 -18.15
CA GLU A 299 9.72 27.41 -16.69
C GLU A 299 9.23 28.68 -15.99
N LEU A 300 8.31 28.50 -15.05
CA LEU A 300 7.73 29.58 -14.24
C LEU A 300 7.88 29.26 -12.76
N HIS A 301 8.09 30.30 -11.96
CA HIS A 301 8.09 30.22 -10.50
C HIS A 301 7.05 31.15 -9.93
N VAL A 302 5.86 30.62 -9.67
CA VAL A 302 4.69 31.42 -9.33
C VAL A 302 4.45 31.36 -7.81
N PRO A 303 4.38 32.51 -7.11
CA PRO A 303 4.00 32.53 -5.70
C PRO A 303 2.53 32.14 -5.50
N LYS A 304 2.23 31.36 -4.45
CA LYS A 304 0.87 30.83 -4.19
C LYS A 304 -0.13 31.89 -3.75
N ASN A 305 0.36 33.01 -3.21
CA ASN A 305 -0.44 34.14 -2.76
C ASN A 305 -0.83 35.10 -3.89
N GLU A 306 -0.31 34.91 -5.10
CA GLU A 306 -0.65 35.72 -6.26
C GLU A 306 -2.08 35.45 -6.72
N VAL A 307 -2.80 36.52 -7.09
CA VAL A 307 -4.18 36.43 -7.56
C VAL A 307 -4.29 35.57 -8.82
N VAL A 308 -3.25 35.59 -9.65
CA VAL A 308 -3.18 34.84 -10.92
C VAL A 308 -2.98 33.33 -10.72
N PHE A 309 -2.52 32.89 -9.54
CA PHE A 309 -2.05 31.52 -9.31
C PHE A 309 -3.10 30.45 -9.63
N TYR A 310 -4.27 30.51 -8.98
CA TYR A 310 -5.35 29.53 -9.19
C TYR A 310 -5.98 29.63 -10.59
N PRO A 311 -6.36 30.83 -11.08
CA PRO A 311 -6.77 31.02 -12.47
C PRO A 311 -5.85 30.38 -13.51
N PHE A 312 -4.54 30.58 -13.34
CA PHE A 312 -3.56 30.09 -14.28
C PHE A 312 -3.42 28.57 -14.21
N LEU A 313 -3.39 27.99 -13.01
CA LEU A 313 -3.38 26.53 -12.88
C LEU A 313 -4.64 25.87 -13.43
N ASP A 314 -5.82 26.46 -13.21
CA ASP A 314 -7.09 25.98 -13.76
C ASP A 314 -7.03 25.95 -15.30
N TYR A 315 -6.54 27.03 -15.90
CA TYR A 315 -6.31 27.11 -17.33
C TYR A 315 -5.30 26.07 -17.84
N LEU A 316 -4.17 25.89 -17.15
CA LEU A 316 -3.16 24.91 -17.55
C LEU A 316 -3.70 23.48 -17.51
N TYR A 317 -4.42 23.11 -16.46
CA TYR A 317 -5.03 21.79 -16.38
C TYR A 317 -6.09 21.59 -17.46
N GLU A 318 -6.96 22.57 -17.68
CA GLU A 318 -8.03 22.45 -18.66
C GLU A 318 -7.50 22.43 -20.11
N ILE A 319 -6.51 23.26 -20.44
CA ILE A 319 -6.10 23.54 -21.83
C ILE A 319 -4.79 22.81 -22.23
N TRP A 320 -3.82 22.71 -21.31
CA TRP A 320 -2.59 21.96 -21.53
C TRP A 320 -2.70 20.50 -21.09
N GLY A 321 -3.41 20.23 -19.99
CA GLY A 321 -3.53 18.90 -19.39
C GLY A 321 -2.29 18.42 -18.62
N VAL A 322 -2.50 17.45 -17.73
CA VAL A 322 -1.46 16.85 -16.87
C VAL A 322 -0.33 16.18 -17.64
N GLU A 323 -0.57 15.83 -18.90
CA GLU A 323 0.41 15.28 -19.84
C GLU A 323 1.51 16.29 -20.16
N ASN A 324 1.15 17.56 -20.31
CA ASN A 324 2.00 18.61 -20.86
C ASN A 324 2.53 19.59 -19.80
N ILE A 325 2.16 19.45 -18.54
CA ILE A 325 2.69 20.25 -17.43
C ILE A 325 3.46 19.37 -16.44
N ARG A 326 4.41 19.94 -15.72
CA ARG A 326 5.00 19.36 -14.51
C ARG A 326 4.99 20.43 -13.42
N LEU A 327 4.72 20.00 -12.19
CA LEU A 327 4.54 20.89 -11.06
C LEU A 327 5.30 20.36 -9.86
N ARG A 328 5.98 21.25 -9.14
CA ARG A 328 6.50 20.99 -7.79
C ARG A 328 6.06 22.10 -6.86
N GLU A 329 5.39 21.70 -5.79
CA GLU A 329 5.03 22.59 -4.71
C GLU A 329 6.26 22.84 -3.81
N GLN A 330 6.51 24.12 -3.49
CA GLN A 330 7.45 24.56 -2.46
C GLN A 330 6.67 25.28 -1.36
N SER A 331 7.31 25.84 -0.33
CA SER A 331 6.58 26.47 0.80
C SER A 331 5.65 27.61 0.33
N GLU A 332 6.21 28.63 -0.32
CA GLU A 332 5.49 29.85 -0.72
C GLU A 332 5.21 29.92 -2.22
N THR A 333 5.84 29.05 -3.00
CA THR A 333 5.87 29.12 -4.46
C THR A 333 5.62 27.77 -5.09
N VAL A 334 5.38 27.78 -6.39
CA VAL A 334 5.22 26.59 -7.21
C VAL A 334 6.11 26.70 -8.43
N LEU A 335 6.93 25.68 -8.64
CA LEU A 335 7.76 25.53 -9.83
C LEU A 335 6.97 24.80 -10.90
N LEU A 336 6.79 25.44 -12.06
CA LEU A 336 6.04 24.92 -13.19
C LEU A 336 6.94 24.73 -14.40
N TYR A 337 6.84 23.56 -15.02
CA TYR A 337 7.37 23.29 -16.35
C TYR A 337 6.21 23.04 -17.29
N ILE A 338 5.99 23.94 -18.23
CA ILE A 338 4.90 23.85 -19.19
C ILE A 338 5.49 23.52 -20.55
N LYS A 339 5.02 22.46 -21.18
CA LYS A 339 5.53 22.06 -22.49
C LYS A 339 5.29 23.19 -23.49
N ALA A 340 6.31 23.49 -24.29
CA ALA A 340 6.19 24.45 -25.37
C ALA A 340 5.02 24.09 -26.30
N GLY A 341 4.43 25.08 -26.95
CA GLY A 341 3.30 24.88 -27.85
C GLY A 341 2.35 26.06 -27.86
N GLU A 342 1.27 25.87 -28.59
CA GLU A 342 0.27 26.89 -28.90
C GLU A 342 -1.10 26.37 -28.53
N LYS A 343 -1.87 27.17 -27.78
CA LYS A 343 -3.23 26.84 -27.38
C LYS A 343 -4.08 28.11 -27.26
N PRO A 344 -5.42 28.00 -27.32
CA PRO A 344 -6.30 29.14 -27.09
C PRO A 344 -6.05 29.78 -25.73
N LEU A 345 -5.96 31.10 -25.68
CA LEU A 345 -5.87 31.90 -24.47
C LEU A 345 -7.28 32.21 -23.96
N LYS A 346 -7.54 31.94 -22.69
CA LYS A 346 -8.77 32.38 -22.02
C LYS A 346 -8.48 33.67 -21.24
N THR A 347 -8.50 34.79 -21.96
CA THR A 347 -8.18 36.14 -21.46
C THR A 347 -9.11 36.63 -20.35
N GLU A 348 -10.28 36.00 -20.17
CA GLU A 348 -11.25 36.36 -19.13
C GLU A 348 -10.75 36.10 -17.70
N VAL A 349 -9.68 35.31 -17.53
CA VAL A 349 -9.26 34.81 -16.20
C VAL A 349 -7.92 35.38 -15.73
N PHE A 350 -7.00 35.75 -16.64
CA PHE A 350 -5.72 36.41 -16.33
C PHE A 350 -5.10 37.06 -17.57
N GLY A 351 -4.23 38.07 -17.35
CA GLY A 351 -3.41 38.66 -18.39
C GLY A 351 -2.05 38.00 -18.52
N ILE A 352 -1.47 37.97 -19.73
CA ILE A 352 -0.11 37.46 -19.94
C ILE A 352 0.93 38.28 -19.16
N ALA A 353 0.71 39.58 -19.04
CA ALA A 353 1.57 40.47 -18.26
C ALA A 353 1.67 40.06 -16.77
N ASP A 354 0.64 39.39 -16.23
CA ASP A 354 0.63 38.91 -14.85
C ASP A 354 1.55 37.69 -14.65
N LEU A 355 1.90 36.99 -15.74
CA LEU A 355 2.75 35.79 -15.69
C LEU A 355 4.23 36.10 -15.96
N LEU A 356 4.52 37.14 -16.74
CA LEU A 356 5.88 37.49 -17.15
C LEU A 356 6.87 37.71 -15.98
N PRO A 357 6.49 38.32 -14.84
CA PRO A 357 7.38 38.47 -13.69
C PRO A 357 7.89 37.14 -13.11
N TYR A 358 7.17 36.05 -13.37
CA TYR A 358 7.47 34.72 -12.83
C TYR A 358 8.23 33.82 -13.81
N LEU A 359 8.53 34.32 -15.02
CA LEU A 359 9.20 33.57 -16.08
C LEU A 359 10.69 33.40 -15.75
N ILE A 360 11.12 32.15 -15.54
CA ILE A 360 12.54 31.81 -15.35
C ILE A 360 13.22 31.54 -16.69
N SER A 361 12.56 30.79 -17.57
CA SER A 361 13.16 30.27 -18.79
C SER A 361 12.13 30.04 -19.88
N GLY A 362 12.46 30.44 -21.11
CA GLY A 362 11.57 30.39 -22.26
C GLY A 362 10.94 31.74 -22.58
N GLU A 363 9.92 31.71 -23.42
CA GLU A 363 9.20 32.89 -23.87
C GLU A 363 7.69 32.63 -23.84
N ILE A 364 6.93 33.65 -23.42
CA ILE A 364 5.47 33.64 -23.37
C ILE A 364 4.99 34.85 -24.16
N HIS A 365 4.26 34.62 -25.24
CA HIS A 365 3.63 35.67 -26.04
C HIS A 365 2.20 35.27 -26.39
N HIS A 366 1.40 36.21 -26.86
CA HIS A 366 0.07 35.90 -27.40
C HIS A 366 -0.16 36.63 -28.71
N GLU A 367 -0.83 35.97 -29.65
CA GLU A 367 -1.26 36.49 -30.96
C GLU A 367 -2.66 35.94 -31.24
N ASP A 368 -3.60 36.78 -31.67
CA ASP A 368 -4.97 36.39 -32.08
C ASP A 368 -5.66 35.37 -31.14
N ASP A 369 -5.72 35.67 -29.84
CA ASP A 369 -6.29 34.81 -28.79
C ASP A 369 -5.60 33.43 -28.64
N ILE A 370 -4.37 33.29 -29.12
CA ILE A 370 -3.53 32.10 -28.93
C ILE A 370 -2.39 32.44 -27.98
N LEU A 371 -2.25 31.65 -26.93
CA LEU A 371 -1.07 31.64 -26.06
C LEU A 371 0.02 30.80 -26.70
N ILE A 372 1.18 31.41 -26.90
CA ILE A 372 2.36 30.81 -27.51
C ILE A 372 3.45 30.68 -26.46
N LEU A 373 3.84 29.44 -26.16
CA LEU A 373 4.93 29.10 -25.24
C LEU A 373 6.12 28.54 -26.03
N ARG A 374 7.26 29.22 -25.98
CA ARG A 374 8.50 28.76 -26.64
C ARG A 374 9.57 28.43 -25.61
N SER A 375 10.21 27.28 -25.76
CA SER A 375 11.35 26.93 -24.92
C SER A 375 12.57 27.75 -25.32
N SER A 376 13.34 28.20 -24.34
CA SER A 376 14.65 28.86 -24.52
C SER A 376 15.68 27.92 -25.16
N ASN A 377 15.45 26.62 -25.09
CA ASN A 377 16.33 25.59 -25.60
C ASN A 377 15.71 24.91 -26.83
N ARG A 378 16.32 25.10 -27.99
CA ARG A 378 15.99 24.34 -29.20
C ARG A 378 16.84 23.08 -29.27
N LYS A 379 16.21 21.90 -29.24
CA LYS A 379 16.91 20.64 -29.48
C LYS A 379 17.43 20.62 -30.92
N THR A 380 18.74 20.59 -31.08
CA THR A 380 19.43 20.44 -32.37
C THR A 380 20.13 19.08 -32.38
N SER A 381 20.01 18.35 -33.48
CA SER A 381 20.76 17.10 -33.69
C SER A 381 21.95 17.42 -34.57
N LEU A 382 23.13 16.90 -34.20
CA LEU A 382 24.38 17.11 -34.92
C LEU A 382 24.93 15.73 -35.31
N GLU A 383 25.44 15.60 -36.53
CA GLU A 383 26.26 14.47 -36.91
C GLU A 383 27.71 14.78 -36.52
N LEU A 384 28.30 13.91 -35.70
CA LEU A 384 29.67 14.04 -35.21
C LEU A 384 30.46 12.76 -35.54
N PRO A 385 31.77 12.86 -35.83
CA PRO A 385 32.63 11.68 -35.92
C PRO A 385 32.56 10.84 -34.63
N ILE A 386 32.59 9.51 -34.76
CA ILE A 386 32.46 8.57 -33.64
C ILE A 386 33.53 8.84 -32.58
N GLU A 387 34.79 8.98 -32.99
CA GLU A 387 35.92 9.26 -32.10
C GLU A 387 35.73 10.55 -31.29
N LEU A 388 35.12 11.57 -31.90
CA LEU A 388 34.84 12.83 -31.22
C LEU A 388 33.72 12.67 -30.18
N LEU A 389 32.69 11.88 -30.49
CA LEU A 389 31.60 11.62 -29.56
C LEU A 389 32.09 10.81 -28.34
N GLU A 390 32.94 9.80 -28.55
CA GLU A 390 33.58 9.03 -27.47
C GLU A 390 34.42 9.94 -26.58
N THR A 391 35.27 10.79 -27.18
CA THR A 391 36.09 11.75 -26.43
C THR A 391 35.24 12.70 -25.59
N ILE A 392 34.14 13.22 -26.15
CA ILE A 392 33.23 14.10 -25.41
C ILE A 392 32.56 13.35 -24.26
N SER A 393 32.19 12.07 -24.46
CA SER A 393 31.60 11.23 -23.42
C SER A 393 32.54 11.05 -22.25
N ASP A 394 33.80 10.69 -22.51
CA ASP A 394 34.82 10.48 -21.49
C ASP A 394 35.11 11.78 -20.71
N LEU A 395 35.20 12.91 -21.40
CA LEU A 395 35.44 14.22 -20.77
C LEU A 395 34.25 14.66 -19.91
N ALA A 396 33.01 14.42 -20.36
CA ALA A 396 31.81 14.72 -19.59
C ALA A 396 31.72 13.85 -18.32
N GLU A 397 32.11 12.57 -18.42
CA GLU A 397 32.15 11.65 -17.28
C GLU A 397 33.22 12.05 -16.26
N GLN A 398 34.42 12.44 -16.71
CA GLN A 398 35.48 12.98 -15.85
C GLN A 398 35.04 14.23 -15.08
N GLU A 399 34.24 15.09 -15.72
CA GLU A 399 33.70 16.31 -15.11
C GLU A 399 32.39 16.07 -14.32
N GLY A 400 31.84 14.85 -14.33
CA GLY A 400 30.61 14.50 -13.62
C GLY A 400 29.35 15.19 -14.17
N ILE A 401 29.36 15.60 -15.44
CA ILE A 401 28.26 16.30 -16.10
C ILE A 401 27.76 15.53 -17.32
N SER A 402 26.59 15.88 -17.83
CA SER A 402 26.07 15.24 -19.06
C SER A 402 26.81 15.73 -20.30
N ILE A 403 26.89 14.88 -21.33
CA ILE A 403 27.43 15.23 -22.66
C ILE A 403 26.84 16.55 -23.19
N SER A 404 25.53 16.74 -23.08
CA SER A 404 24.88 17.99 -23.51
C SER A 404 25.38 19.20 -22.72
N LYS A 405 25.56 19.08 -21.41
CA LYS A 405 26.04 20.19 -20.57
C LYS A 405 27.49 20.53 -20.87
N TRP A 406 28.33 19.51 -21.08
CA TRP A 406 29.73 19.69 -21.46
C TRP A 406 29.84 20.44 -22.78
N VAL A 407 29.10 20.00 -23.81
CA VAL A 407 29.07 20.65 -25.13
C VAL A 407 28.57 22.10 -25.02
N GLU A 408 27.50 22.35 -24.27
CA GLU A 408 26.96 23.69 -24.03
C GLU A 408 28.00 24.62 -23.39
N GLN A 409 28.72 24.15 -22.37
CA GLN A 409 29.76 24.93 -21.70
C GLN A 409 30.91 25.26 -22.63
N LYS A 410 31.41 24.29 -23.41
CA LYS A 410 32.49 24.53 -24.37
C LYS A 410 32.07 25.48 -25.48
N LEU A 411 30.88 25.30 -26.07
CA LEU A 411 30.36 26.23 -27.07
C LEU A 411 30.19 27.64 -26.49
N SER A 412 29.66 27.75 -25.27
CA SER A 412 29.51 29.05 -24.59
C SER A 412 30.85 29.74 -24.31
N SER A 413 31.90 28.96 -24.02
CA SER A 413 33.26 29.49 -23.79
C SER A 413 33.96 29.98 -25.07
N ILE A 414 33.47 29.57 -26.24
CA ILE A 414 34.00 29.97 -27.55
C ILE A 414 33.22 31.18 -28.11
N ILE A 415 31.92 31.26 -27.79
CA ILE A 415 31.02 32.30 -28.34
C ILE A 415 31.03 33.59 -27.48
N LYS A 416 31.36 33.49 -26.19
CA LYS A 416 31.68 34.65 -25.33
C LYS A 416 33.11 35.11 -25.57
#